data_AF-A0A2R7NUK0-F1
#
_entry.id   AF-A0A2R7NUK0-F1
#
_cell.length_a   1.000
_cell.length_b   1.000
_cell.length_c   1.000
_cell.angle_alpha   90.00
_cell.angle_beta   90.00
_cell.angle_gamma   90.00
#
_symmetry.space_group_name_H-M   'P 1'
#
loop_
_entity.id
_entity.type
_entity.pdbx_description
1 polymer ?
#
loop_
_entity_poly.entity_id
_entity_poly.type
_entity_poly.pdbx_seq_one_letter_code
_entity_poly.pdbx_strand_id
1 'polypeptide(L)' 'DRFNTCDEIVLAVNQKNESAYHIYLQAGYIYDGKTRIGRSGPQYLMYKKL' A
#
# COMPACT_ATOMS: atom_id res chain seq x y z
N ASP A 1 -22.48 14.57 2.85
CA ASP A 1 -21.59 14.03 1.80
C ASP A 1 -20.20 14.62 1.93
N ARG A 2 -19.20 13.85 2.40
CA ARG A 2 -17.84 14.40 2.56
C ARG A 2 -16.75 13.67 1.78
N PHE A 3 -17.04 12.59 1.04
CA PHE A 3 -16.05 11.88 0.21
C PHE A 3 -16.75 11.17 -0.97
N ASN A 4 -17.31 11.94 -1.91
CA ASN A 4 -17.99 11.37 -3.09
C ASN A 4 -17.01 10.96 -4.20
N THR A 5 -15.73 11.31 -4.06
CA THR A 5 -14.67 10.98 -5.00
C THR A 5 -13.56 10.24 -4.28
N CYS A 6 -13.02 9.21 -4.93
CA CYS A 6 -11.90 8.44 -4.44
C CYS A 6 -10.91 8.34 -5.60
N ASP A 7 -9.79 9.05 -5.48
CA ASP A 7 -8.78 9.12 -6.54
C ASP A 7 -7.73 8.00 -6.40
N GLU A 8 -7.54 7.49 -5.17
CA GLU A 8 -6.60 6.41 -4.89
C GLU A 8 -6.91 5.66 -3.59
N ILE A 9 -6.43 4.41 -3.53
CA ILE A 9 -6.40 3.58 -2.33
C ILE A 9 -4.94 3.45 -1.90
N VAL A 10 -4.65 3.83 -0.65
CA VAL A 10 -3.30 3.75 -0.06
C VAL A 10 -3.30 2.75 1.09
N LEU A 11 -2.28 1.90 1.14
CA LEU A 11 -2.07 0.93 2.21
C LEU A 11 -0.61 0.84 2.62
N ALA A 12 -0.36 0.27 3.79
CA ALA A 12 0.97 -0.06 4.25
C ALA A 12 1.08 -1.56 4.52
N VAL A 13 2.01 -2.24 3.85
CA VAL A 13 2.28 -3.68 4.02
C VAL A 13 3.63 -3.87 4.68
N ASN A 14 3.72 -4.75 5.67
CA ASN A 14 4.99 -5.05 6.32
C ASN A 14 5.96 -5.70 5.32
N GLN A 15 7.24 -5.28 5.32
CA GLN A 15 8.24 -5.82 4.38
C GLN A 15 8.46 -7.32 4.53
N LYS A 16 8.20 -7.89 5.72
CA LYS A 16 8.27 -9.34 5.97
C LYS A 16 7.07 -10.11 5.42
N ASN A 17 5.99 -9.42 5.03
CA ASN A 17 4.81 -10.05 4.43
C ASN A 17 4.91 -10.01 2.91
N GLU A 18 5.86 -10.77 2.37
CA GLU A 18 6.13 -10.83 0.92
C GLU A 18 4.91 -11.33 0.14
N SER A 19 4.12 -12.25 0.70
CA SER A 19 2.90 -12.75 0.07
C SER A 19 1.88 -11.64 -0.18
N ALA A 20 1.57 -10.84 0.84
CA ALA A 20 0.66 -9.71 0.69
C ALA A 20 1.22 -8.66 -0.28
N TYR A 21 2.52 -8.36 -0.21
CA TYR A 21 3.17 -7.45 -1.14
C TYR A 21 2.97 -7.89 -2.60
N HIS A 22 3.20 -9.18 -2.91
CA HIS A 22 2.99 -9.71 -4.26
C HIS A 22 1.52 -9.66 -4.68
N ILE A 23 0.57 -9.99 -3.80
CA ILE A 23 -0.86 -9.89 -4.09
C ILE A 23 -1.24 -8.44 -4.43
N TYR A 24 -0.72 -7.46 -3.71
CA TYR A 24 -0.99 -6.06 -3.98
C TYR A 24 -0.39 -5.60 -5.32
N LEU A 25 0.83 -6.03 -5.66
CA LEU A 25 1.40 -5.79 -6.99
C LEU A 25 0.51 -6.36 -8.10
N GLN A 26 0.04 -7.61 -7.97
CA GLN A 26 -0.86 -8.24 -8.94
C GLN A 26 -2.22 -7.54 -9.02
N ALA A 27 -2.70 -6.98 -7.91
CA ALA A 27 -3.94 -6.21 -7.86
C ALA A 27 -3.81 -4.79 -8.45
N GLY A 28 -2.62 -4.39 -8.91
CA GLY A 28 -2.34 -3.10 -9.53
C GLY A 28 -1.93 -2.00 -8.57
N TYR A 29 -1.52 -2.35 -7.34
CA TYR A 29 -0.88 -1.39 -6.44
C TYR A 29 0.58 -1.18 -6.84
N ILE A 30 1.03 0.05 -6.69
CA ILE A 30 2.38 0.52 -7.02
C ILE A 30 3.12 0.81 -5.72
N TYR A 31 4.37 0.36 -5.65
CA TYR A 31 5.32 0.77 -4.63
C TYR A 31 6.36 1.71 -5.27
N ASP A 32 6.44 2.95 -4.79
CA ASP A 32 7.31 4.01 -5.34
C ASP A 32 8.59 4.23 -4.50
N GLY A 33 8.95 3.28 -3.64
CA GLY A 33 10.10 3.39 -2.75
C GLY A 33 9.79 3.97 -1.36
N LYS A 34 8.56 4.44 -1.10
CA LYS A 34 8.19 5.02 0.20
C LYS A 34 8.02 3.98 1.29
N THR A 35 8.78 4.12 2.36
CA THR A 35 8.70 3.23 3.54
C THR A 35 8.43 4.01 4.82
N ARG A 36 7.85 3.33 5.82
CA ARG A 36 7.69 3.86 7.17
C ARG A 36 7.94 2.79 8.22
N ILE A 37 8.30 3.20 9.43
CA ILE A 37 8.37 2.29 10.59
C ILE A 37 6.98 2.20 11.23
N GLY A 38 6.37 1.01 11.18
CA GLY A 38 5.14 0.69 11.89
C GLY A 38 5.41 -0.15 13.15
N ARG A 39 4.34 -0.52 13.86
CA ARG A 39 4.42 -1.34 15.10
C ARG A 39 5.16 -2.67 14.91
N SER A 40 5.10 -3.25 13.70
CA SER A 40 5.74 -4.52 13.36
C SER A 40 7.03 -4.36 12.54
N GLY A 41 7.62 -3.15 12.52
CA GLY A 41 8.83 -2.84 11.76
C GLY A 41 8.54 -2.12 10.42
N PRO A 42 9.49 -2.18 9.47
CA PRO A 42 9.38 -1.49 8.19
C PRO A 42 8.13 -1.90 7.39
N GLN A 43 7.47 -0.92 6.79
CA GLN A 43 6.32 -1.11 5.90
C GLN A 43 6.53 -0.40 4.57
N TYR A 44 6.19 -1.06 3.47
CA TYR A 44 6.04 -0.45 2.15
C TYR A 44 4.72 0.31 2.10
N LEU A 45 4.75 1.59 1.70
CA LEU A 45 3.57 2.36 1.36
C LEU A 45 3.26 2.10 -0.11
N MET A 46 2.09 1.54 -0.38
CA MET A 46 1.64 1.22 -1.73
C MET A 46 0.34 1.96 -2.02
N TYR A 47 0.14 2.33 -3.28
CA TYR A 47 -1.07 3.01 -3.71
C TYR A 47 -1.61 2.43 -5.01
N LYS A 48 -2.91 2.56 -5.25
CA LYS A 48 -3.56 2.25 -6.52
C LYS A 48 -4.51 3.39 -6.86
N LYS A 49 -4.32 4.02 -8.02
CA LYS A 49 -5.26 5.01 -8.55
C LYS A 49 -6.54 4.30 -9.03
N LEU A 50 -7.69 4.89 -8.77
CA LEU A 50 -9.00 4.36 -9.17
C LEU A 50 -9.44 4.87 -10.54
#